data_AF-U9U781-F1
#
_entry.id   AF-U9U781-F1
#
_cell.length_a   1.000
_cell.length_b   1.000
_cell.length_c   1.000
_cell.angle_alpha   90.00
_cell.angle_beta   90.00
_cell.angle_gamma   90.00
#
_symmetry.space_group_name_H-M   'P 1'
#
loop_
_entity.id
_entity.type
_entity.pdbx_description
1 polymer ?
#
loop_
_entity_poly.entity_id
_entity_poly.type
_entity_poly.pdbx_seq_one_letter_code
_entity_poly.pdbx_strand_id
1 'polypeptide(L)'
;MAIIETGYSKFLKPFQYLIDLVNTLRNFSIERKAIQYITLIVPYVDYSRYPLEYSFWNELFYPPSSVFTDTCIKEVYSNWNGEAIIRFKWNKFGRAYYIIIWLLFTIFLVCFTIASYPTNSITREIRIKLYQTSTVFGVFHLIHELRQFIQKPNKYFFSRMNLFGNQNSFSPCVSVEKARKHIREAINNGEWKMNDWPEMKQKILKLLSMDDTIVNQAV
;
A
#
# COMPACT_ATOMS: atom_id res chain seq x y z
N MET A 1 -2.13 41.26 -30.34
CA MET A 1 -2.14 40.56 -29.02
C MET A 1 -2.92 39.25 -29.17
N ALA A 2 -2.45 38.33 -30.03
CA ALA A 2 -3.23 37.15 -30.43
C ALA A 2 -2.31 36.04 -31.00
N ILE A 3 -1.36 35.52 -30.21
CA ILE A 3 -0.54 34.35 -30.64
C ILE A 3 -0.33 33.32 -29.50
N ILE A 4 -0.65 33.61 -28.23
CA ILE A 4 -0.26 32.72 -27.10
C ILE A 4 -1.29 31.60 -26.79
N GLU A 5 -2.53 31.67 -27.27
CA GLU A 5 -3.59 30.72 -26.85
C GLU A 5 -3.62 29.37 -27.60
N THR A 6 -3.01 29.25 -28.79
CA THR A 6 -3.24 28.08 -29.65
C THR A 6 -2.37 26.87 -29.32
N GLY A 7 -1.17 27.08 -28.76
CA GLY A 7 -0.26 26.00 -28.35
C GLY A 7 -0.66 25.33 -27.03
N TYR A 8 -1.19 26.11 -26.09
CA TYR A 8 -1.56 25.65 -24.75
C TYR A 8 -2.77 24.69 -24.79
N SER A 9 -3.73 24.93 -25.70
CA SER A 9 -4.94 24.11 -25.84
C SER A 9 -4.67 22.72 -26.45
N LYS A 10 -3.69 22.57 -27.34
CA LYS A 10 -3.33 21.25 -27.93
C LYS A 10 -2.68 20.31 -26.92
N PHE A 11 -1.89 20.84 -25.99
CA PHE A 11 -1.20 20.06 -24.95
C PHE A 11 -2.18 19.55 -23.87
N LEU A 12 -3.25 20.28 -23.59
CA LEU A 12 -4.26 19.92 -22.59
C LEU A 12 -5.35 18.96 -23.09
N LYS A 13 -5.51 18.81 -24.42
CA LYS A 13 -6.47 17.85 -25.03
C LYS A 13 -6.44 16.42 -24.46
N PRO A 14 -5.27 15.76 -24.29
CA PRO A 14 -5.24 14.41 -23.70
C PRO A 14 -5.70 14.39 -22.24
N PHE A 15 -5.46 15.46 -21.48
CA PHE A 15 -5.93 15.57 -20.09
C PHE A 15 -7.44 15.83 -20.01
N GLN A 16 -8.01 16.54 -20.99
CA GLN A 16 -9.46 16.75 -21.09
C GLN A 16 -10.21 15.43 -21.24
N TYR A 17 -9.72 14.52 -22.09
CA TYR A 17 -10.27 13.18 -22.27
C TYR A 17 -10.18 12.34 -20.98
N LEU A 18 -9.11 12.56 -20.22
CA LEU A 18 -8.88 11.88 -18.94
C LEU A 18 -9.82 12.42 -17.84
N ILE A 19 -10.08 13.73 -17.82
CA ILE A 19 -11.08 14.36 -16.94
C ILE A 19 -12.49 13.83 -17.27
N ASP A 20 -12.85 13.75 -18.55
CA ASP A 20 -14.14 13.20 -18.99
C ASP A 20 -14.27 11.71 -18.66
N LEU A 21 -13.19 10.93 -18.80
CA LEU A 21 -13.17 9.52 -18.40
C LEU A 21 -13.39 9.37 -16.88
N VAL A 22 -12.73 10.19 -16.06
CA VAL A 22 -12.90 10.20 -14.60
C VAL A 22 -14.33 10.60 -14.23
N ASN A 23 -14.90 11.62 -14.89
CA ASN A 23 -16.28 12.04 -14.67
C ASN A 23 -17.28 10.95 -15.07
N THR A 24 -17.03 10.24 -16.17
CA THR A 24 -17.85 9.11 -16.64
C THR A 24 -17.78 7.93 -15.66
N LEU A 25 -16.59 7.57 -15.18
CA LEU A 25 -16.39 6.54 -14.16
C LEU A 25 -17.05 6.90 -12.82
N ARG A 26 -17.02 8.18 -12.44
CA ARG A 26 -17.73 8.69 -11.26
C ARG A 26 -19.24 8.53 -11.40
N ASN A 27 -19.79 8.89 -12.56
CA ASN A 27 -21.23 8.77 -12.84
C ASN A 27 -21.70 7.31 -12.87
N PHE A 28 -20.87 6.38 -13.38
CA PHE A 28 -21.17 4.94 -13.36
C PHE A 28 -21.24 4.36 -11.93
N SER A 29 -20.56 4.98 -10.96
CA SER A 29 -20.61 4.55 -9.56
C SER A 29 -21.92 4.94 -8.84
N ILE A 30 -22.73 5.84 -9.40
CA ILE A 30 -23.85 6.49 -8.71
C ILE A 30 -25.22 5.86 -9.03
N GLU A 31 -25.34 5.01 -10.06
CA GLU A 31 -26.61 4.33 -10.38
C GLU A 31 -26.91 3.17 -9.41
N ARG A 32 -27.33 3.50 -8.17
CA ARG A 32 -27.72 2.49 -7.17
C ARG A 32 -29.18 2.10 -7.35
N LYS A 33 -29.40 1.07 -8.17
CA LYS A 33 -30.67 0.32 -8.22
C LYS A 33 -30.86 -0.44 -6.91
N ALA A 34 -32.01 -0.31 -6.25
CA ALA A 34 -32.34 -1.09 -5.06
C ALA A 34 -32.65 -2.54 -5.48
N ILE A 35 -31.78 -3.47 -5.09
CA ILE A 35 -31.90 -4.91 -5.35
C ILE A 35 -31.93 -5.61 -4.00
N GLN A 36 -32.79 -6.60 -3.81
CA GLN A 36 -32.72 -7.49 -2.63
C GLN A 36 -31.48 -8.39 -2.76
N TYR A 37 -30.66 -8.47 -1.70
CA TYR A 37 -29.48 -9.32 -1.68
C TYR A 37 -29.30 -10.01 -0.31
N ILE A 38 -28.78 -11.23 -0.35
CA ILE A 38 -28.35 -11.96 0.85
C ILE A 38 -26.92 -11.51 1.16
N THR A 39 -26.70 -10.95 2.35
CA THR A 39 -25.36 -10.54 2.80
C THR A 39 -24.70 -11.70 3.53
N LEU A 40 -23.75 -12.36 2.87
CA LEU A 40 -22.87 -13.31 3.54
C LEU A 40 -21.83 -12.53 4.36
N ILE A 41 -21.92 -12.62 5.68
CA ILE A 41 -20.99 -11.92 6.58
C ILE A 41 -19.76 -12.80 6.79
N VAL A 42 -18.60 -12.28 6.39
CA VAL A 42 -17.32 -12.94 6.65
C VAL A 42 -16.97 -12.78 8.14
N PRO A 43 -16.46 -13.81 8.84
CA PRO A 43 -16.23 -13.78 10.30
C PRO A 43 -15.23 -12.73 10.80
N TYR A 44 -14.52 -12.05 9.89
CA TYR A 44 -13.53 -11.02 10.21
C TYR A 44 -14.19 -9.63 10.31
N VAL A 45 -15.03 -9.42 11.33
CA VAL A 45 -15.81 -8.17 11.49
C VAL A 45 -14.89 -6.95 11.69
N ASP A 46 -13.82 -7.07 12.48
CA ASP A 46 -12.91 -5.96 12.79
C ASP A 46 -12.07 -5.48 11.59
N TYR A 47 -11.94 -6.33 10.57
CA TYR A 47 -11.24 -6.04 9.33
C TYR A 47 -12.06 -5.07 8.43
N SER A 48 -13.36 -4.95 8.69
CA SER A 48 -14.28 -4.08 7.93
C SER A 48 -14.75 -2.86 8.72
N ARG A 49 -14.26 -2.66 9.95
CA ARG A 49 -14.59 -1.50 10.77
C ARG A 49 -13.72 -0.29 10.39
N TYR A 50 -14.37 0.85 10.23
CA TYR A 50 -13.75 2.15 10.05
C TYR A 50 -14.15 3.06 11.21
N PRO A 51 -13.31 4.03 11.60
CA PRO A 51 -13.67 5.01 12.62
C PRO A 51 -14.97 5.73 12.22
N LEU A 52 -15.83 5.98 13.20
CA LEU A 52 -17.11 6.66 12.98
C LEU A 52 -16.90 8.09 12.50
N GLU A 53 -15.86 8.74 13.02
CA GLU A 53 -15.46 10.09 12.65
C GLU A 53 -14.35 10.05 11.59
N TYR A 54 -14.65 10.57 10.41
CA TYR A 54 -13.69 10.66 9.31
C TYR A 54 -13.09 12.07 9.23
N SER A 55 -11.77 12.15 9.20
CA SER A 55 -11.04 13.40 8.93
C SER A 55 -10.06 13.19 7.79
N PHE A 56 -10.26 13.92 6.68
CA PHE A 56 -9.43 13.80 5.49
C PHE A 56 -7.95 14.10 5.77
N TRP A 57 -7.66 15.17 6.52
CA TRP A 57 -6.27 15.57 6.83
C TRP A 57 -5.57 14.56 7.73
N ASN A 58 -6.29 14.00 8.71
CA ASN A 58 -5.75 12.94 9.56
C ASN A 58 -5.51 11.68 8.73
N GLU A 59 -6.44 11.30 7.85
CA GLU A 59 -6.27 10.13 6.97
C GLU A 59 -5.09 10.30 5.99
N LEU A 60 -4.87 11.54 5.54
CA LEU A 60 -3.79 11.85 4.60
C LEU A 60 -2.41 11.76 5.24
N PHE A 61 -2.22 12.20 6.49
CA PHE A 61 -0.91 12.23 7.13
C PHE A 61 -0.71 11.14 8.20
N TYR A 62 -1.75 10.83 8.96
CA TYR A 62 -1.74 9.92 10.12
C TYR A 62 -2.99 9.01 10.11
N PRO A 63 -3.14 8.13 9.11
CA PRO A 63 -4.26 7.21 9.10
C PRO A 63 -4.22 6.32 10.35
N PRO A 64 -5.39 6.07 10.96
CA PRO A 64 -5.48 5.24 12.15
C PRO A 64 -5.03 3.83 11.82
N SER A 65 -4.40 3.19 12.80
CA SER A 65 -4.02 1.80 12.65
C SER A 65 -5.27 0.93 12.57
N SER A 66 -5.21 -0.10 11.75
CA SER A 66 -6.30 -1.05 11.55
C SER A 66 -5.79 -2.46 11.83
N VAL A 67 -6.72 -3.38 12.13
CA VAL A 67 -6.38 -4.81 12.29
C VAL A 67 -5.63 -5.32 11.06
N PHE A 68 -5.96 -4.85 9.86
CA PHE A 68 -5.22 -5.14 8.62
C PHE A 68 -3.77 -4.65 8.59
N THR A 69 -3.48 -3.47 9.13
CA THR A 69 -2.11 -2.89 9.12
C THR A 69 -1.25 -3.40 10.27
N ASP A 70 -1.88 -3.90 11.32
CA ASP A 70 -1.23 -4.27 12.58
C ASP A 70 -1.07 -5.77 12.73
N THR A 71 -2.03 -6.56 12.25
CA THR A 71 -1.95 -8.03 12.25
C THR A 71 -1.61 -8.57 10.87
N CYS A 72 -0.48 -9.27 10.77
CA CYS A 72 -0.10 -10.03 9.58
C CYS A 72 -0.34 -11.52 9.84
N ILE A 73 -1.61 -11.89 9.93
CA ILE A 73 -2.00 -13.29 10.14
C ILE A 73 -1.96 -13.98 8.78
N LYS A 74 -0.98 -14.86 8.59
CA LYS A 74 -0.82 -15.63 7.34
C LYS A 74 -2.09 -16.38 6.95
N GLU A 75 -2.83 -16.88 7.94
CA GLU A 75 -4.09 -17.63 7.77
C GLU A 75 -5.19 -16.80 7.08
N VAL A 76 -5.19 -15.47 7.25
CA VAL A 76 -6.12 -14.58 6.54
C VAL A 76 -5.83 -14.62 5.04
N TYR A 77 -4.56 -14.67 4.64
CA TYR A 77 -4.18 -14.67 3.23
C TYR A 77 -4.26 -16.05 2.57
N SER A 78 -4.33 -17.13 3.35
CA SER A 78 -4.43 -18.50 2.83
C SER A 78 -5.84 -19.08 2.87
N ASN A 79 -6.79 -18.44 3.54
CA ASN A 79 -8.17 -18.91 3.65
C ASN A 79 -9.08 -18.15 2.68
N TRP A 80 -10.06 -18.87 2.10
CA TRP A 80 -11.13 -18.36 1.25
C TRP A 80 -11.86 -17.14 1.84
N ASN A 81 -12.08 -17.15 3.17
CA ASN A 81 -12.71 -16.03 3.87
C ASN A 81 -11.88 -14.74 3.79
N GLY A 82 -10.56 -14.82 3.94
CA GLY A 82 -9.73 -13.62 3.85
C GLY A 82 -9.45 -13.19 2.42
N GLU A 83 -9.37 -14.14 1.47
CA GLU A 83 -9.36 -13.83 0.03
C GLU A 83 -10.59 -13.00 -0.36
N ALA A 84 -11.78 -13.39 0.10
CA ALA A 84 -13.02 -12.66 -0.18
C ALA A 84 -12.95 -11.21 0.30
N ILE A 85 -12.39 -10.95 1.49
CA ILE A 85 -12.26 -9.58 2.02
C ILE A 85 -11.25 -8.76 1.24
N ILE A 86 -10.08 -9.35 0.93
CA ILE A 86 -9.05 -8.67 0.13
C ILE A 86 -9.61 -8.32 -1.24
N ARG A 87 -10.28 -9.27 -1.90
CA ARG A 87 -10.92 -9.07 -3.20
C ARG A 87 -12.01 -7.99 -3.13
N PHE A 88 -12.82 -7.99 -2.08
CA PHE A 88 -13.82 -6.95 -1.83
C PHE A 88 -13.17 -5.56 -1.70
N LYS A 89 -12.18 -5.40 -0.81
CA LYS A 89 -11.50 -4.12 -0.60
C LYS A 89 -10.75 -3.64 -1.83
N TRP A 90 -10.08 -4.54 -2.53
CA TRP A 90 -9.41 -4.24 -3.79
C TRP A 90 -10.40 -3.78 -4.85
N ASN A 91 -11.47 -4.54 -5.10
CA ASN A 91 -12.44 -4.18 -6.13
C ASN A 91 -13.24 -2.93 -5.78
N LYS A 92 -13.56 -2.71 -4.50
CA LYS A 92 -14.40 -1.58 -4.08
C LYS A 92 -13.63 -0.28 -3.94
N PHE A 93 -12.42 -0.33 -3.40
CA PHE A 93 -11.64 0.86 -3.06
C PHE A 93 -10.25 0.84 -3.71
N GLY A 94 -9.48 -0.23 -3.47
CA GLY A 94 -8.05 -0.27 -3.80
C GLY A 94 -7.75 -0.06 -5.29
N ARG A 95 -8.55 -0.64 -6.17
CA ARG A 95 -8.36 -0.57 -7.62
C ARG A 95 -8.47 0.85 -8.15
N ALA A 96 -9.45 1.61 -7.68
CA ALA A 96 -9.64 3.00 -8.11
C ALA A 96 -8.47 3.88 -7.66
N TYR A 97 -8.09 3.79 -6.38
CA TYR A 97 -6.93 4.52 -5.85
C TYR A 97 -5.63 4.16 -6.55
N TYR A 98 -5.40 2.86 -6.80
CA TYR A 98 -4.23 2.38 -7.51
C TYR A 98 -4.14 2.98 -8.91
N ILE A 99 -5.24 2.93 -9.69
CA ILE A 99 -5.27 3.50 -11.05
C ILE A 99 -4.98 5.00 -11.02
N ILE A 100 -5.57 5.76 -10.08
CA ILE A 100 -5.37 7.20 -9.98
C ILE A 100 -3.90 7.53 -9.65
N ILE A 101 -3.32 6.88 -8.64
CA ILE A 101 -1.92 7.10 -8.24
C ILE A 101 -0.98 6.73 -9.40
N TRP A 102 -1.24 5.60 -10.05
CA TRP A 102 -0.46 5.14 -11.20
C TRP A 102 -0.53 6.14 -12.36
N LEU A 103 -1.70 6.66 -12.71
CA LEU A 103 -1.86 7.68 -13.76
C LEU A 103 -1.11 8.98 -13.42
N LEU A 104 -1.20 9.46 -12.19
CA LEU A 104 -0.46 10.65 -11.73
C LEU A 104 1.05 10.44 -11.83
N PHE A 105 1.54 9.25 -11.52
CA PHE A 105 2.95 8.89 -11.65
C PHE A 105 3.40 8.81 -13.12
N THR A 106 2.57 8.22 -14.00
CA THR A 106 2.86 8.17 -15.44
C THR A 106 2.92 9.57 -16.04
N ILE A 107 1.99 10.47 -15.69
CA ILE A 107 1.99 11.87 -16.15
C ILE A 107 3.27 12.58 -15.71
N PHE A 108 3.65 12.44 -14.43
CA PHE A 108 4.91 12.96 -13.91
C PHE A 108 6.12 12.50 -14.73
N LEU A 109 6.24 11.18 -14.96
CA LEU A 109 7.35 10.59 -15.72
C LEU A 109 7.40 11.08 -17.16
N VAL A 110 6.25 11.15 -17.85
CA VAL A 110 6.19 11.61 -19.24
C VAL A 110 6.58 13.09 -19.33
N CYS A 111 6.06 13.95 -18.45
CA CYS A 111 6.46 15.37 -18.43
C CYS A 111 7.95 15.55 -18.16
N PHE A 112 8.50 14.81 -17.19
CA PHE A 112 9.91 14.91 -16.81
C PHE A 112 10.85 14.39 -17.92
N THR A 113 10.51 13.28 -18.56
CA THR A 113 11.32 12.70 -19.65
C THR A 113 11.31 13.60 -20.88
N ILE A 114 10.15 14.14 -21.27
CA ILE A 114 10.05 15.10 -22.39
C ILE A 114 10.85 16.37 -22.09
N ALA A 115 10.77 16.90 -20.87
CA ALA A 115 11.52 18.09 -20.47
C ALA A 115 13.03 17.88 -20.48
N SER A 116 13.48 16.68 -20.09
CA SER A 116 14.91 16.32 -19.97
C SER A 116 15.55 15.84 -21.26
N TYR A 117 14.74 15.47 -22.26
CA TYR A 117 15.27 15.02 -23.55
C TYR A 117 15.91 16.19 -24.31
N PRO A 118 17.18 16.09 -24.73
CA PRO A 118 17.94 17.21 -25.29
C PRO A 118 17.61 17.45 -26.77
N THR A 119 16.37 17.85 -27.07
CA THR A 119 15.95 18.23 -28.42
C THR A 119 15.69 19.71 -28.55
N ASN A 120 15.99 20.25 -29.73
CA ASN A 120 15.63 21.63 -30.10
C ASN A 120 14.18 21.74 -30.60
N SER A 121 13.45 20.62 -30.67
CA SER A 121 12.04 20.59 -31.10
C SER A 121 11.07 21.23 -30.10
N ILE A 122 11.49 21.40 -28.84
CA ILE A 122 10.65 21.96 -27.77
C ILE A 122 11.16 23.35 -27.39
N THR A 123 10.28 24.35 -27.51
CA THR A 123 10.55 25.74 -27.11
C THR A 123 10.92 25.83 -25.62
N ARG A 124 11.85 26.73 -25.28
CA ARG A 124 12.33 26.97 -23.91
C ARG A 124 11.19 27.23 -22.91
N GLU A 125 10.18 27.99 -23.31
CA GLU A 125 9.01 28.31 -22.47
C GLU A 125 8.21 27.07 -22.09
N ILE A 126 7.96 26.17 -23.05
CA ILE A 126 7.24 24.92 -22.84
C ILE A 126 8.03 24.01 -21.91
N ARG A 127 9.36 23.95 -22.09
CA ARG A 127 10.25 23.16 -21.22
C ARG A 127 10.22 23.62 -19.76
N ILE A 128 10.26 24.94 -19.53
CA ILE A 128 10.15 25.50 -18.17
C ILE A 128 8.81 25.13 -17.54
N LYS A 129 7.70 25.25 -18.29
CA LYS A 129 6.38 24.84 -17.81
C LYS A 129 6.29 23.35 -17.49
N LEU A 130 6.85 22.49 -18.34
CA LEU A 130 6.91 21.04 -18.09
C LEU A 130 7.73 20.70 -16.84
N TYR A 131 8.85 21.39 -16.61
CA TYR A 131 9.60 21.22 -15.39
C TYR A 131 8.80 21.65 -14.16
N GLN A 132 8.17 22.84 -14.19
CA GLN A 132 7.31 23.30 -13.10
C GLN A 132 6.20 22.30 -12.76
N THR A 133 5.49 21.77 -13.76
CA THR A 133 4.44 20.76 -13.51
C THR A 133 5.03 19.46 -12.98
N SER A 134 6.15 18.98 -13.55
CA SER A 134 6.82 17.78 -13.04
C SER A 134 7.30 17.95 -11.59
N THR A 135 7.78 19.13 -11.19
CA THR A 135 8.18 19.43 -9.82
C THR A 135 6.98 19.34 -8.87
N VAL A 136 5.82 19.91 -9.24
CA VAL A 136 4.60 19.82 -8.41
C VAL A 136 4.16 18.37 -8.21
N PHE A 137 4.08 17.57 -9.28
CA PHE A 137 3.74 16.15 -9.14
C PHE A 137 4.81 15.35 -8.39
N GLY A 138 6.09 15.67 -8.57
CA GLY A 138 7.19 15.07 -7.83
C GLY A 138 7.08 15.32 -6.32
N VAL A 139 6.78 16.56 -5.92
CA VAL A 139 6.53 16.91 -4.51
C VAL A 139 5.31 16.14 -3.97
N PHE A 140 4.24 16.01 -4.75
CA PHE A 140 3.07 15.22 -4.36
C PHE A 140 3.42 13.74 -4.09
N HIS A 141 4.19 13.10 -4.99
CA HIS A 141 4.66 11.72 -4.78
C HIS A 141 5.60 11.61 -3.56
N LEU A 142 6.45 12.60 -3.33
CA LEU A 142 7.30 12.65 -2.14
C LEU A 142 6.48 12.73 -0.84
N ILE A 143 5.36 13.45 -0.82
CA ILE A 143 4.46 13.48 0.34
C ILE A 143 3.87 12.08 0.60
N HIS A 144 3.50 11.34 -0.45
CA HIS A 144 3.01 9.97 -0.32
C HIS A 144 4.06 9.01 0.24
N GLU A 145 5.32 9.14 -0.14
CA GLU A 145 6.44 8.36 0.42
C GLU A 145 6.76 8.79 1.87
N LEU A 146 6.77 10.10 2.14
CA LEU A 146 6.99 10.65 3.48
C LEU A 146 5.90 10.18 4.46
N ARG A 147 4.66 10.01 4.00
CA ARG A 147 3.59 9.41 4.80
C ARG A 147 3.92 7.97 5.23
N GLN A 148 4.38 7.15 4.29
CA GLN A 148 4.78 5.76 4.59
C GLN A 148 5.95 5.72 5.59
N PHE A 149 6.88 6.65 5.42
CA PHE A 149 8.00 6.86 6.32
C PHE A 149 7.57 7.20 7.74
N ILE A 150 6.69 8.21 7.92
CA ILE A 150 6.22 8.67 9.24
C ILE A 150 5.51 7.55 10.00
N GLN A 151 4.67 6.75 9.33
CA GLN A 151 3.88 5.71 10.00
C GLN A 151 4.72 4.58 10.58
N LYS A 152 5.70 4.06 9.83
CA LYS A 152 6.52 2.92 10.26
C LYS A 152 7.97 3.12 9.81
N PRO A 153 8.73 4.06 10.40
CA PRO A 153 10.07 4.44 9.92
C PRO A 153 11.05 3.26 9.95
N ASN A 154 11.03 2.47 11.03
CA ASN A 154 11.85 1.26 11.13
C ASN A 154 11.50 0.26 10.02
N LYS A 155 10.21 0.00 9.79
CA LYS A 155 9.77 -0.93 8.74
C LYS A 155 10.12 -0.40 7.34
N TYR A 156 10.03 0.91 7.12
CA TYR A 156 10.38 1.58 5.87
C TYR A 156 11.85 1.33 5.50
N PHE A 157 12.79 1.64 6.40
CA PHE A 157 14.23 1.42 6.16
C PHE A 157 14.62 -0.05 6.05
N PHE A 158 14.02 -0.94 6.86
CA PHE A 158 14.34 -2.36 6.84
C PHE A 158 13.57 -3.15 5.77
N SER A 159 12.56 -2.56 5.14
CA SER A 159 11.95 -3.10 3.92
C SER A 159 12.87 -2.79 2.74
N ARG A 160 13.75 -3.73 2.40
CA ARG A 160 14.61 -3.65 1.19
C ARG A 160 13.82 -3.33 -0.09
N MET A 161 12.51 -3.61 -0.10
CA MET A 161 11.58 -3.35 -1.22
C MET A 161 11.22 -1.88 -1.46
N ASN A 162 11.35 -0.96 -0.49
CA ASN A 162 10.97 0.45 -0.70
C ASN A 162 12.11 1.31 -1.28
N LEU A 163 13.35 0.80 -1.24
CA LEU A 163 14.53 1.45 -1.83
C LEU A 163 14.77 1.04 -3.29
N PHE A 164 14.30 -0.15 -3.69
CA PHE A 164 14.45 -0.68 -5.03
C PHE A 164 13.21 -1.52 -5.36
N GLY A 165 12.43 -1.10 -6.35
CA GLY A 165 11.24 -1.80 -6.81
C GLY A 165 11.59 -3.20 -7.35
N ASN A 166 11.69 -4.18 -6.46
CA ASN A 166 11.80 -5.59 -6.77
C ASN A 166 10.69 -6.32 -6.02
N GLN A 167 9.75 -6.88 -6.77
CA GLN A 167 8.68 -7.74 -6.29
C GLN A 167 9.26 -9.07 -5.80
N ASN A 168 9.83 -9.10 -4.61
CA ASN A 168 9.86 -10.27 -3.74
C ASN A 168 10.17 -9.81 -2.30
N SER A 169 9.33 -10.24 -1.36
CA SER A 169 9.42 -10.07 0.12
C SER A 169 8.46 -9.06 0.75
N PHE A 170 7.16 -9.15 0.43
CA PHE A 170 6.16 -8.79 1.43
C PHE A 170 6.42 -9.67 2.65
N SER A 171 6.63 -9.09 3.84
CA SER A 171 5.86 -9.47 5.05
C SER A 171 6.63 -9.23 6.37
N PRO A 172 5.97 -8.68 7.43
CA PRO A 172 6.34 -8.86 8.84
C PRO A 172 6.66 -10.31 9.23
N CYS A 173 6.18 -11.29 8.45
CA CYS A 173 6.58 -12.69 8.54
C CYS A 173 8.09 -12.89 8.44
N VAL A 174 8.87 -12.01 7.81
CA VAL A 174 10.34 -12.14 7.80
C VAL A 174 10.91 -12.01 9.22
N SER A 175 10.33 -11.17 10.09
CA SER A 175 10.77 -11.03 11.49
C SER A 175 10.34 -12.22 12.36
N VAL A 176 9.11 -12.70 12.17
CA VAL A 176 8.58 -13.90 12.87
C VAL A 176 9.33 -15.14 12.42
N GLU A 177 9.57 -15.32 11.12
CA GLU A 177 10.31 -16.46 10.58
C GLU A 177 11.79 -16.42 10.98
N LYS A 178 12.40 -15.23 11.04
CA LYS A 178 13.75 -15.06 11.58
C LYS A 178 13.80 -15.39 13.08
N ALA A 179 12.80 -14.98 13.86
CA ALA A 179 12.70 -15.36 15.27
C ALA A 179 12.51 -16.87 15.45
N ARG A 180 11.63 -17.51 14.65
CA ARG A 180 11.47 -18.98 14.64
C ARG A 180 12.77 -19.68 14.28
N LYS A 181 13.51 -19.18 13.29
CA LYS A 181 14.80 -19.75 12.88
C LYS A 181 15.82 -19.66 14.00
N HIS A 182 15.97 -18.49 14.64
CA HIS A 182 16.89 -18.33 15.77
C HIS A 182 16.50 -19.20 16.97
N ILE A 183 15.21 -19.33 17.29
CA ILE A 183 14.75 -20.22 18.36
C ILE A 183 15.06 -21.68 18.02
N ARG A 184 14.83 -22.13 16.78
CA ARG A 184 15.18 -23.49 16.33
C ARG A 184 16.68 -23.76 16.39
N GLU A 185 17.51 -22.80 15.99
CA GLU A 185 18.96 -22.88 16.13
C GLU A 185 19.39 -22.96 17.60
N ALA A 186 18.82 -22.13 18.48
CA ALA A 186 19.11 -22.14 19.92
C ALA A 186 18.65 -23.45 20.59
N ILE A 187 17.55 -24.05 20.14
CA ILE A 187 17.11 -25.38 20.61
C ILE A 187 18.12 -26.45 20.18
N ASN A 188 18.52 -26.47 18.90
CA ASN A 188 19.47 -27.45 18.37
C ASN A 188 20.84 -27.33 19.03
N ASN A 189 21.26 -26.12 19.41
CA ASN A 189 22.52 -25.87 20.10
C ASN A 189 22.43 -26.14 21.63
N GLY A 190 21.26 -26.49 22.16
CA GLY A 190 21.05 -26.74 23.60
C GLY A 190 21.04 -25.47 24.47
N GLU A 191 21.01 -24.28 23.86
CA GLU A 191 20.98 -22.99 24.53
C GLU A 191 19.57 -22.63 25.01
N TRP A 192 18.54 -23.15 24.35
CA TRP A 192 17.13 -22.92 24.70
C TRP A 192 16.60 -24.00 25.66
N LYS A 193 16.84 -23.81 26.97
CA LYS A 193 16.38 -24.76 28.00
C LYS A 193 15.03 -24.37 28.58
N MET A 194 14.07 -25.30 28.63
CA MET A 194 12.68 -24.96 28.98
C MET A 194 12.43 -24.75 30.48
N ASN A 195 13.31 -25.26 31.33
CA ASN A 195 13.34 -25.04 32.77
C ASN A 195 13.66 -23.60 33.15
N ASP A 196 14.38 -22.86 32.31
CA ASP A 196 14.69 -21.44 32.54
C ASP A 196 13.52 -20.57 32.03
N TRP A 197 12.66 -20.12 32.94
CA TRP A 197 11.46 -19.30 32.67
C TRP A 197 10.39 -19.99 31.80
N PRO A 198 9.80 -21.08 32.32
CA PRO A 198 8.91 -21.96 31.55
C PRO A 198 7.67 -21.24 31.03
N GLU A 199 7.04 -20.41 31.86
CA GLU A 199 5.81 -19.68 31.49
C GLU A 199 6.05 -18.68 30.36
N MET A 200 7.16 -17.95 30.42
CA MET A 200 7.51 -16.95 29.39
C MET A 200 7.83 -17.64 28.06
N LYS A 201 8.59 -18.75 28.09
CA LYS A 201 8.96 -19.50 26.88
C LYS A 201 7.75 -20.18 26.23
N GLN A 202 6.86 -20.77 27.01
CA GLN A 202 5.56 -21.29 26.55
C GLN A 202 4.75 -20.21 25.83
N LYS A 203 4.65 -19.02 26.44
CA LYS A 203 3.91 -17.89 25.85
C LYS A 203 4.55 -17.42 24.54
N ILE A 204 5.88 -17.36 24.46
CA ILE A 204 6.61 -17.00 23.23
C ILE A 204 6.37 -18.03 22.12
N LEU A 205 6.49 -19.33 22.41
CA LEU A 205 6.27 -20.40 21.42
C LEU A 205 4.83 -20.40 20.89
N LYS A 206 3.84 -20.17 21.78
CA LYS A 206 2.43 -20.02 21.41
C LYS A 206 2.17 -18.79 20.55
N LEU A 207 2.79 -17.65 20.87
CA LEU A 207 2.69 -16.41 20.08
C LEU A 207 3.31 -16.57 18.67
N LEU A 208 4.30 -17.44 18.52
CA LEU A 208 4.97 -17.71 17.24
C LEU A 208 4.36 -18.89 16.46
N SER A 209 3.34 -19.56 17.01
CA SER A 209 2.72 -20.78 16.47
C SER A 209 3.71 -21.94 16.28
N MET A 210 4.57 -22.20 17.29
CA MET A 210 5.58 -23.27 17.29
C MET A 210 5.20 -24.41 18.26
N ASP A 211 3.95 -24.87 18.20
CA ASP A 211 3.44 -25.90 19.11
C ASP A 211 4.13 -27.27 18.89
N ASP A 212 4.65 -27.51 17.69
CA ASP A 212 5.47 -28.67 17.33
C ASP A 212 6.72 -28.82 18.22
N THR A 213 7.40 -27.71 18.49
CA THR A 213 8.58 -27.71 19.38
C THR A 213 8.24 -27.92 20.85
N ILE A 214 7.03 -27.59 21.28
CA ILE A 214 6.57 -27.83 22.67
C ILE A 214 6.40 -29.34 22.91
N VAL A 215 5.80 -30.05 21.95
CA VAL A 215 5.56 -31.51 22.06
C VAL A 215 6.88 -32.29 22.06
N ASN A 216 7.84 -31.90 21.22
CA ASN A 216 9.13 -32.59 21.10
C ASN A 216 10.07 -32.39 22.30
N GLN A 217 9.82 -31.39 23.15
CA GLN A 217 10.60 -31.14 24.37
C GLN A 217 9.95 -31.72 25.63
N ALA A 218 8.72 -32.24 25.54
CA ALA A 218 8.00 -32.86 26.65
C ALA A 218 8.19 -34.38 26.74
N VAL A 219 8.95 -34.97 25.81
CA VAL A 219 9.39 -36.37 25.76
C VAL A 219 10.84 -36.45 26.20
#